data_AF-A0A7K3LE06-F1
#
_entry.id   AF-A0A7K3LE06-F1
#
_cell.length_a   1.000
_cell.length_b   1.000
_cell.length_c   1.000
_cell.angle_alpha   90.00
_cell.angle_beta   90.00
_cell.angle_gamma   90.00
#
_symmetry.space_group_name_H-M   'P 1'
#
loop_
_entity.id
_entity.type
_entity.pdbx_description
1 polymer ?
#
loop_
_entity_poly.entity_id
_entity_poly.type
_entity_poly.pdbx_seq_one_letter_code
_entity_poly.pdbx_strand_id
1 'polypeptide(L)'
;MSAAGYAVPLPPGADPKHADAWEVVNGVPVRLVWSHPLLPAGAGVDVRVVCTQAGDGHVLTEEPPEVYWDDEAGHSPAVARQVAKALIEAADLADQWASRQLRLVQGGA
;
A
#
# COMPACT_ATOMS: atom_id res chain seq x y z
N MET A 1 21.32 -22.69 -15.62
CA MET A 1 20.46 -22.25 -16.73
C MET A 1 20.24 -20.77 -16.53
N SER A 2 20.56 -19.93 -17.53
CA SER A 2 20.34 -18.49 -17.43
C SER A 2 18.82 -18.24 -17.53
N ALA A 3 18.24 -17.60 -16.52
CA ALA A 3 16.88 -17.10 -16.59
C ALA A 3 16.87 -16.03 -17.68
N ALA A 4 16.48 -16.41 -18.90
CA ALA A 4 16.10 -15.44 -19.91
C ALA A 4 15.01 -14.58 -19.28
N GLY A 5 15.33 -13.32 -18.98
CA GLY A 5 14.43 -12.43 -18.27
C GLY A 5 13.09 -12.42 -18.97
N TYR A 6 12.05 -12.90 -18.28
CA TYR A 6 10.70 -12.89 -18.81
C TYR A 6 10.37 -11.44 -19.19
N ALA A 7 10.21 -11.18 -20.50
CA ALA A 7 9.84 -9.87 -21.04
C ALA A 7 8.35 -9.64 -20.81
N VAL A 8 7.94 -9.70 -19.54
CA VAL A 8 6.55 -9.64 -19.09
C VAL A 8 6.28 -8.22 -18.61
N PRO A 9 5.29 -7.53 -19.20
CA PRO A 9 4.93 -6.18 -18.79
C PRO A 9 4.46 -6.19 -17.33
N LEU A 10 4.78 -5.10 -16.62
CA LEU A 10 4.28 -4.91 -15.27
C LEU A 10 2.78 -4.54 -15.30
N PRO A 11 2.01 -4.90 -14.26
CA PRO A 11 0.64 -4.44 -14.11
C PRO A 11 0.55 -2.90 -14.11
N PRO A 12 -0.56 -2.30 -14.57
CA PRO A 12 -0.76 -0.86 -14.50
C PRO A 12 -0.57 -0.31 -13.09
N GLY A 13 0.16 0.79 -12.96
CA GLY A 13 0.45 1.44 -11.67
C GLY A 13 1.63 0.84 -10.89
N ALA A 14 2.18 -0.30 -11.33
CA ALA A 14 3.41 -0.88 -10.79
C ALA A 14 4.60 0.10 -10.87
N ASP A 15 5.43 0.12 -9.84
CA ASP A 15 6.71 0.83 -9.80
C ASP A 15 7.80 -0.08 -10.38
N PRO A 16 8.41 0.27 -11.53
CA PRO A 16 9.48 -0.54 -12.12
C PRO A 16 10.71 -0.72 -11.25
N LYS A 17 10.88 0.12 -10.21
CA LYS A 17 11.98 0.02 -9.23
C LYS A 17 11.68 -0.94 -8.09
N HIS A 18 10.42 -1.33 -7.90
CA HIS A 18 9.96 -2.22 -6.84
C HIS A 18 9.23 -3.43 -7.45
N ALA A 19 9.97 -4.17 -8.27
CA ALA A 19 9.59 -5.50 -8.73
C ALA A 19 10.74 -6.44 -8.39
N ASP A 20 10.42 -7.52 -7.69
CA ASP A 20 11.42 -8.47 -7.23
C ASP A 20 11.98 -9.30 -8.40
N ALA A 21 13.11 -9.95 -8.14
CA ALA A 21 13.63 -10.94 -9.06
C ALA A 21 12.62 -12.08 -9.26
N TRP A 22 12.65 -12.69 -10.44
CA TRP A 22 11.85 -13.88 -10.70
C TRP A 22 12.35 -15.07 -9.87
N GLU A 23 11.41 -15.77 -9.25
CA GLU A 23 11.62 -17.04 -8.55
C GLU A 23 10.75 -18.12 -9.20
N VAL A 24 11.04 -19.39 -8.92
CA VAL A 24 10.24 -20.52 -9.43
C VAL A 24 9.58 -21.24 -8.26
N VAL A 25 8.27 -21.15 -8.17
CA VAL A 25 7.45 -21.79 -7.14
C VAL A 25 6.55 -22.82 -7.80
N ASN A 26 6.66 -24.09 -7.40
CA ASN A 26 5.89 -25.20 -7.99
C ASN A 26 5.98 -25.28 -9.53
N GLY A 27 7.12 -24.91 -10.11
CA GLY A 27 7.34 -24.89 -11.55
C GLY A 27 6.79 -23.66 -12.28
N VAL A 28 6.15 -22.73 -11.57
CA VAL A 28 5.65 -21.47 -12.11
C VAL A 28 6.64 -20.35 -11.78
N PRO A 29 7.16 -19.62 -12.78
CA PRO A 29 7.94 -18.40 -12.52
C PRO A 29 7.02 -17.33 -11.93
N VAL A 30 7.40 -16.77 -10.79
CA VAL A 30 6.65 -15.75 -10.04
C VAL A 30 7.57 -14.63 -9.58
N ARG A 31 7.01 -13.45 -9.31
CA ARG A 31 7.69 -12.35 -8.62
C ARG A 31 6.69 -11.51 -7.86
N LEU A 32 7.14 -10.82 -6.81
CA LEU A 32 6.36 -9.74 -6.20
C LEU A 32 6.51 -8.47 -7.03
N VAL A 33 5.39 -7.77 -7.21
CA VAL A 33 5.34 -6.47 -7.88
C VAL A 33 4.59 -5.48 -7.00
N TRP A 34 5.19 -4.31 -6.82
CA TRP A 34 4.63 -3.24 -6.00
C TRP A 34 4.18 -2.07 -6.87
N SER A 35 3.15 -1.34 -6.43
CA SER A 35 2.76 -0.07 -7.03
C SER A 35 3.77 1.04 -6.74
N HIS A 36 3.64 2.17 -7.44
CA HIS A 36 4.20 3.43 -6.95
C HIS A 36 3.61 3.77 -5.56
N PRO A 37 4.35 4.51 -4.71
CA PRO A 37 3.79 5.06 -3.49
C PRO A 37 2.52 5.85 -3.79
N LEU A 38 1.45 5.59 -3.03
CA LEU A 38 0.19 6.32 -3.18
C LEU A 38 0.13 7.60 -2.34
N LEU A 39 1.08 7.78 -1.42
CA LEU A 39 1.25 8.99 -0.63
C LEU A 39 2.45 9.81 -1.12
N PRO A 40 2.44 11.14 -0.93
CA PRO A 40 3.60 11.98 -1.20
C PRO A 40 4.82 11.57 -0.37
N ALA A 41 6.01 11.82 -0.92
CA ALA A 41 7.25 11.64 -0.16
C ALA A 41 7.23 12.47 1.13
N GLY A 42 7.63 11.86 2.24
CA GLY A 42 7.69 12.51 3.55
C GLY A 42 6.38 12.43 4.37
N ALA A 43 5.35 11.73 3.90
CA ALA A 43 4.14 11.46 4.68
C ALA A 43 4.37 10.61 5.95
N GLY A 44 5.55 9.99 6.07
CA GLY A 44 5.93 9.15 7.22
C GLY A 44 5.28 7.77 7.24
N VAL A 45 4.51 7.43 6.19
CA VAL A 45 3.85 6.14 5.97
C VAL A 45 3.97 5.81 4.48
N ASP A 46 4.33 4.58 4.12
CA ASP A 46 4.31 4.09 2.73
C ASP A 46 3.06 3.25 2.47
N VAL A 47 2.22 3.69 1.53
CA VAL A 47 0.99 2.98 1.14
C VAL A 47 1.11 2.52 -0.30
N ARG A 48 1.01 1.20 -0.50
CA ARG A 48 1.18 0.56 -1.82
C ARG A 48 0.22 -0.60 -2.01
N VAL A 49 0.06 -1.00 -3.27
CA VAL A 49 -0.49 -2.31 -3.63
C VAL A 49 0.67 -3.24 -3.93
N VAL A 50 0.59 -4.48 -3.43
CA VAL A 50 1.54 -5.56 -3.73
C VAL A 50 0.77 -6.76 -4.27
N CYS A 51 1.35 -7.47 -5.24
CA CYS A 51 0.78 -8.72 -5.75
C CYS A 51 1.86 -9.65 -6.30
N THR A 52 1.53 -10.94 -6.35
CA THR A 52 2.35 -11.95 -7.03
C THR A 52 1.98 -12.04 -8.51
N GLN A 53 2.94 -11.74 -9.39
CA GLN A 53 2.80 -11.86 -10.84
C GLN A 53 3.48 -13.14 -11.35
N ALA A 54 2.78 -13.92 -12.17
CA ALA A 54 3.30 -15.08 -12.86
C ALA A 54 4.03 -14.70 -14.17
N GLY A 55 4.91 -15.57 -14.66
CA GLY A 55 5.70 -15.33 -15.88
C GLY A 55 4.91 -15.32 -17.19
N ASP A 56 3.60 -15.59 -17.15
CA ASP A 56 2.68 -15.33 -18.25
C ASP A 56 2.03 -13.93 -18.19
N GLY A 57 2.33 -13.16 -17.13
CA GLY A 57 1.85 -11.81 -16.89
C GLY A 57 0.61 -11.70 -16.01
N HIS A 58 -0.05 -12.82 -15.68
CA HIS A 58 -1.22 -12.81 -14.81
C HIS A 58 -0.85 -12.61 -13.34
N VAL A 59 -1.76 -12.01 -12.59
CA VAL A 59 -1.69 -11.98 -11.12
C VAL A 59 -2.28 -13.26 -10.58
N LEU A 60 -1.61 -13.89 -9.62
CA LEU A 60 -2.12 -15.11 -8.99
C LEU A 60 -3.37 -14.82 -8.16
N THR A 61 -4.35 -15.72 -8.23
CA THR A 61 -5.63 -15.55 -7.51
C THR A 61 -5.59 -16.10 -6.08
N GLU A 62 -4.74 -17.10 -5.83
CA GLU A 62 -4.51 -17.68 -4.49
C GLU A 62 -3.79 -16.69 -3.55
N GLU A 63 -3.04 -15.76 -4.14
CA GLU A 63 -2.37 -14.64 -3.46
C GLU A 63 -2.90 -13.34 -4.07
N PRO A 64 -4.14 -12.94 -3.73
CA PRO A 64 -4.76 -11.77 -4.34
C PRO A 64 -3.97 -10.50 -3.98
N PRO A 65 -4.07 -9.43 -4.78
CA PRO A 65 -3.43 -8.16 -4.45
C PRO A 65 -3.80 -7.67 -3.05
N GLU A 66 -2.78 -7.26 -2.31
CA GLU A 66 -2.87 -6.73 -0.96
C GLU A 66 -2.50 -5.25 -0.94
N VAL A 67 -2.98 -4.55 0.08
CA VAL A 67 -2.61 -3.18 0.41
C VAL A 67 -1.61 -3.24 1.55
N TYR A 68 -0.44 -2.68 1.33
CA TYR A 68 0.60 -2.49 2.33
C TYR A 68 0.52 -1.06 2.88
N TRP A 69 0.71 -0.86 4.20
CA TRP A 69 0.59 0.48 4.80
C TRP A 69 1.65 0.83 5.87
N ASP A 70 2.93 0.54 5.63
CA ASP A 70 4.01 0.74 6.62
C ASP A 70 3.90 -0.20 7.83
N ASP A 71 3.38 -1.39 7.61
CA ASP A 71 3.34 -2.48 8.58
C ASP A 71 4.15 -3.69 8.10
N GLU A 72 4.15 -4.79 8.87
CA GLU A 72 4.91 -6.00 8.50
C GLU A 72 4.14 -6.90 7.52
N ALA A 73 2.85 -6.64 7.26
CA ALA A 73 1.98 -7.53 6.49
C ALA A 73 1.22 -6.78 5.38
N GLY A 74 0.71 -7.53 4.40
CA GLY A 74 -0.30 -7.01 3.48
C GLY A 74 -1.70 -7.17 4.07
N HIS A 75 -2.62 -6.30 3.64
CA HIS A 75 -4.02 -6.34 4.03
C HIS A 75 -4.94 -6.45 2.82
N SER A 76 -6.05 -7.16 2.99
CA SER A 76 -7.08 -7.18 1.94
C SER A 76 -7.61 -5.76 1.65
N PRO A 77 -8.04 -5.47 0.40
CA PRO A 77 -8.66 -4.19 0.08
C PRO A 77 -9.91 -3.85 0.92
N ALA A 78 -10.60 -4.87 1.45
CA ALA A 78 -11.75 -4.66 2.33
C ALA A 78 -11.32 -4.07 3.69
N VAL A 79 -10.27 -4.64 4.30
CA VAL A 79 -9.70 -4.15 5.56
C VAL A 79 -9.12 -2.75 5.38
N ALA A 80 -8.40 -2.50 4.27
CA ALA A 80 -7.87 -1.17 3.97
C ALA A 80 -8.95 -0.08 3.88
N ARG A 81 -10.12 -0.39 3.30
CA ARG A 81 -11.25 0.56 3.31
C ARG A 81 -11.80 0.81 4.71
N GLN A 82 -11.80 -0.18 5.59
CA GLN A 82 -12.24 0.00 6.98
C GLN A 82 -11.27 0.91 7.74
N VAL A 83 -9.96 0.70 7.57
CA VAL A 83 -8.94 1.57 8.19
C VAL A 83 -9.01 2.99 7.65
N ALA A 84 -9.15 3.17 6.33
CA ALA A 84 -9.34 4.48 5.74
C ALA A 84 -10.56 5.22 6.32
N LYS A 85 -11.68 4.52 6.53
CA LYS A 85 -12.86 5.08 7.19
C LYS A 85 -12.57 5.50 8.63
N ALA A 86 -11.90 4.65 9.41
CA ALA A 86 -11.54 4.96 10.80
C ALA A 86 -10.58 6.17 10.90
N LEU A 87 -9.63 6.31 9.96
CA LEU A 87 -8.74 7.47 9.89
C LEU A 87 -9.49 8.77 9.60
N ILE A 88 -10.47 8.73 8.69
CA ILE A 88 -11.34 9.90 8.41
C ILE A 88 -12.14 10.28 9.66
N GLU A 89 -12.79 9.31 10.32
CA GLU A 89 -13.56 9.57 11.55
C GLU A 89 -12.66 10.14 12.68
N ALA A 90 -11.43 9.65 12.81
CA ALA A 90 -10.47 10.18 13.77
C ALA A 90 -10.03 11.61 13.45
N ALA A 91 -9.82 11.94 12.16
CA ALA A 91 -9.50 13.30 11.73
C ALA A 91 -10.65 14.27 12.04
N ASP A 92 -11.89 13.89 11.72
CA ASP A 92 -13.08 14.69 12.03
C ASP A 92 -13.23 14.92 13.55
N LEU A 93 -12.90 13.91 14.36
CA LEU A 93 -12.93 14.03 15.81
C LEU A 93 -11.83 14.97 16.32
N ALA A 94 -10.62 14.90 15.75
CA ALA A 94 -9.52 15.78 16.09
C ALA A 94 -9.85 17.25 15.79
N ASP A 95 -10.45 17.53 14.64
CA ASP A 95 -10.91 18.89 14.27
C ASP A 95 -11.98 19.40 15.24
N GLN A 96 -12.92 18.55 15.63
CA GLN A 96 -13.91 18.89 16.64
C GLN A 96 -13.25 19.23 17.99
N TRP A 97 -12.23 18.48 18.41
CA TRP A 97 -11.51 18.76 19.66
C TRP A 97 -10.71 20.05 19.57
N ALA A 98 -10.05 20.32 18.45
CA ALA A 98 -9.33 21.56 18.21
C ALA A 98 -10.29 22.77 18.27
N SER A 99 -11.48 22.65 17.70
CA SER A 99 -12.51 23.71 17.74
C SER A 99 -13.08 23.97 19.15
N ARG A 100 -12.92 23.00 20.08
CA ARG A 100 -13.35 23.10 21.49
C ARG A 100 -12.26 23.62 22.45
N GLN A 101 -11.08 23.98 21.96
CA GLN A 101 -10.08 24.61 22.83
C GLN A 101 -10.61 25.97 23.32
N LEU A 102 -10.91 26.06 24.62
CA LEU A 102 -11.27 27.29 25.32
C LEU A 102 -10.27 28.40 24.98
N ARG A 103 -10.77 29.55 24.48
CA ARG A 103 -10.06 30.81 24.73
C ARG A 103 -9.97 30.95 26.23
N LEU A 104 -8.79 30.73 26.81
CA LEU A 104 -8.45 31.39 28.06
C LEU A 104 -8.54 32.89 27.72
N VAL A 105 -9.70 33.48 28.01
CA VAL A 105 -9.82 34.92 28.14
C VAL A 105 -8.75 35.26 29.16
N GLN A 106 -7.69 35.94 28.73
CA GLN A 106 -6.77 36.57 29.66
C GLN A 106 -7.60 37.59 30.45
N GLY A 107 -8.12 37.14 31.58
CA GLY A 107 -8.62 38.03 32.62
C GLY A 107 -7.42 38.77 33.18
N GLY A 108 -7.38 40.07 32.94
CA GLY A 108 -6.35 40.96 33.45
C GLY A 108 -6.91 42.36 33.62
N ALA A 109 -7.61 42.54 34.74
CA ALA A 109 -7.92 43.77 35.47
C ALA A 109 -8.51 44.98 34.72
#